data_AF-A0A7G2K061-F1
#
_entry.id   AF-A0A7G2K061-F1
#
_cell.length_a   1.000
_cell.length_b   1.000
_cell.length_c   1.000
_cell.angle_alpha   90.00
_cell.angle_beta   90.00
_cell.angle_gamma   90.00
#
_symmetry.space_group_name_H-M   'P 1'
#
loop_
_entity.id
_entity.type
_entity.pdbx_description
1 polymer ?
#
loop_
_entity_poly.entity_id
_entity_poly.type
_entity_poly.pdbx_seq_one_letter_code
_entity_poly.pdbx_strand_id
1 'polypeptide(L)'
;LLTRVIESETPNPALFQHYLKCLTGLATETNVEPTLRLFEFQLLQILGYGVDFLHCAGSGEPVDCPMTYRYREEKGFIASLVKDNLTFYGRDLLAFEALDFSDDAVRQAAKRFTRIALKPYLGDKPLKSRELFSQHILLLK
;
A
#
# COMPACT_ATOMS: atom_id res chain seq x y z
N LEU A 1 5.90 9.77 -7.02
CA LEU A 1 5.33 8.42 -7.18
C LEU A 1 4.79 8.27 -8.60
N LEU A 2 3.73 8.98 -8.98
CA LEU A 2 3.12 8.92 -10.31
C LEU A 2 4.10 9.14 -11.47
N THR A 3 4.96 10.16 -11.36
CA THR A 3 6.00 10.48 -12.36
C THR A 3 6.99 9.35 -12.65
N ARG A 4 6.98 8.28 -11.85
CA ARG A 4 7.89 7.14 -11.98
C ARG A 4 7.21 5.85 -12.39
N VAL A 5 5.91 5.72 -12.14
CA VAL A 5 5.18 4.44 -12.29
C VAL A 5 4.12 4.48 -13.38
N ILE A 6 3.76 5.66 -13.88
CA ILE A 6 2.74 5.82 -14.92
C ILE A 6 3.42 6.13 -16.25
N GLU A 7 2.94 5.47 -17.29
CA GLU A 7 3.36 5.72 -18.66
C GLU A 7 2.89 7.09 -19.14
N SER A 8 3.76 7.79 -19.85
CA SER A 8 3.41 9.08 -20.47
C SER A 8 2.33 8.89 -21.54
N GLU A 9 1.51 9.93 -21.71
CA GLU A 9 0.57 10.06 -22.83
C GLU A 9 -0.53 8.99 -22.94
N THR A 10 -0.68 8.14 -21.92
CA THR A 10 -1.75 7.15 -21.86
C THR A 10 -2.91 7.67 -21.00
N PRO A 11 -4.13 7.84 -21.55
CA PRO A 11 -5.28 8.29 -20.77
C PRO A 11 -5.63 7.32 -19.65
N ASN A 12 -5.72 7.82 -18.42
CA ASN A 12 -6.23 7.06 -17.28
C ASN A 12 -7.18 7.92 -16.42
N PRO A 13 -8.47 8.02 -16.82
CA PRO A 13 -9.46 8.83 -16.11
C PRO A 13 -9.69 8.39 -14.66
N ALA A 14 -9.62 7.08 -14.37
CA ALA A 14 -9.76 6.54 -13.03
C ALA A 14 -8.62 7.05 -12.12
N LEU A 15 -7.37 6.92 -12.57
CA LEU A 15 -6.22 7.45 -11.86
C LEU A 15 -6.37 8.95 -11.56
N PHE A 16 -6.82 9.72 -12.54
CA PHE A 16 -7.04 11.16 -12.35
C PHE A 16 -8.05 11.44 -11.24
N GLN A 17 -9.17 10.72 -11.21
CA GLN A 17 -10.18 10.87 -10.17
C GLN A 17 -9.64 10.47 -8.79
N HIS A 18 -8.91 9.35 -8.69
CA HIS A 18 -8.27 8.92 -7.44
C HIS A 18 -7.24 9.94 -6.94
N TYR A 19 -6.45 10.51 -7.87
CA TYR A 19 -5.47 11.54 -7.55
C TYR A 19 -6.14 12.83 -7.04
N LEU A 20 -7.22 13.29 -7.70
CA LEU A 20 -7.96 14.47 -7.25
C LEU A 20 -8.53 14.26 -5.84
N LYS A 21 -9.17 13.11 -5.58
CA LYS A 21 -9.69 12.76 -4.24
C LYS A 21 -8.58 12.74 -3.19
N CYS A 22 -7.43 12.18 -3.54
CA CYS A 22 -6.25 12.16 -2.67
C CYS A 22 -5.81 13.58 -2.33
N LEU A 23 -5.64 14.47 -3.33
CA LEU A 23 -5.26 15.86 -3.10
C LEU A 23 -6.27 16.61 -2.22
N THR A 24 -7.57 16.42 -2.46
CA THR A 24 -8.61 17.03 -1.61
C THR A 24 -8.51 16.55 -0.16
N GLY A 25 -8.35 15.25 0.06
CA GLY A 25 -8.16 14.70 1.40
C GLY A 25 -6.89 15.24 2.07
N LEU A 26 -5.78 15.34 1.35
CA LEU A 26 -4.53 15.91 1.88
C LEU A 26 -4.67 17.39 2.28
N ALA A 27 -5.57 18.14 1.63
CA ALA A 27 -5.81 19.55 1.93
C ALA A 27 -6.80 19.78 3.08
N THR A 28 -7.65 18.80 3.38
CA THR A 28 -8.79 18.96 4.31
C THR A 28 -8.63 18.16 5.60
N GLU A 29 -7.94 17.04 5.56
CA GLU A 29 -7.78 16.14 6.71
C GLU A 29 -6.57 16.49 7.56
N THR A 30 -6.70 16.34 8.88
CA THR A 30 -5.56 16.48 9.80
C THR A 30 -4.65 15.25 9.75
N ASN A 31 -5.24 14.04 9.67
CA ASN A 31 -4.48 12.81 9.50
C ASN A 31 -4.49 12.40 8.02
N VAL A 32 -3.36 12.61 7.37
CA VAL A 32 -3.19 12.34 5.93
C VAL A 32 -2.90 10.89 5.60
N GLU A 33 -2.50 10.05 6.57
CA GLU A 33 -2.05 8.68 6.27
C GLU A 33 -3.12 7.78 5.65
N PRO A 34 -4.40 7.76 6.12
CA PRO A 34 -5.46 6.98 5.48
C PRO A 34 -5.64 7.33 4.01
N THR A 35 -5.71 8.64 3.69
CA THR A 35 -5.82 9.14 2.32
C THR A 35 -4.66 8.67 1.44
N LEU A 36 -3.43 8.70 1.97
CA LEU A 36 -2.26 8.19 1.25
C LEU A 36 -2.30 6.68 1.05
N ARG A 37 -2.73 5.89 2.05
CA ARG A 37 -2.82 4.42 1.92
C ARG A 37 -3.85 4.05 0.86
N LEU A 38 -5.04 4.65 0.92
CA LEU A 38 -6.10 4.44 -0.07
C LEU A 38 -5.61 4.71 -1.50
N PHE A 39 -4.95 5.85 -1.71
CA PHE A 39 -4.41 6.20 -3.02
C PHE A 39 -3.34 5.21 -3.52
N GLU A 40 -2.44 4.75 -2.64
CA GLU A 40 -1.41 3.79 -3.03
C GLU A 40 -1.99 2.42 -3.40
N PHE A 41 -3.04 1.96 -2.72
CA PHE A 41 -3.74 0.72 -3.07
C PHE A 41 -4.50 0.85 -4.39
N GLN A 42 -5.20 1.98 -4.61
CA GLN A 42 -5.84 2.27 -5.90
C GLN A 42 -4.82 2.34 -7.04
N LEU A 43 -3.65 2.91 -6.78
CA LEU A 43 -2.55 2.94 -7.75
C LEU A 43 -2.03 1.54 -8.06
N LEU A 44 -1.88 0.65 -7.07
CA LEU A 44 -1.50 -0.74 -7.30
C LEU A 44 -2.52 -1.46 -8.19
N GLN A 45 -3.82 -1.27 -7.96
CA GLN A 45 -4.86 -1.82 -8.82
C GLN A 45 -4.76 -1.31 -10.27
N ILE A 46 -4.50 -0.01 -10.45
CA ILE A 46 -4.28 0.60 -11.78
C ILE A 46 -3.05 0.02 -12.47
N LEU A 47 -1.98 -0.28 -11.73
CA LEU A 47 -0.77 -0.91 -12.25
C LEU A 47 -0.95 -2.41 -12.55
N GLY A 48 -2.17 -2.95 -12.38
CA GLY A 48 -2.46 -4.37 -12.58
C GLY A 48 -1.89 -5.27 -11.49
N TYR A 49 -1.56 -4.72 -10.32
CA TYR A 49 -1.04 -5.47 -9.19
C TYR A 49 -2.19 -6.20 -8.47
N GLY A 50 -2.65 -7.29 -9.09
CA GLY A 50 -3.78 -8.12 -8.64
C GLY A 50 -3.38 -9.09 -7.53
N VAL A 51 -3.28 -8.60 -6.30
CA VAL A 51 -3.03 -9.44 -5.12
C VAL A 51 -4.36 -9.82 -4.47
N ASP A 52 -4.57 -11.12 -4.30
CA ASP A 52 -5.68 -11.65 -3.50
C ASP A 52 -5.35 -11.47 -2.00
N PHE A 53 -6.19 -10.70 -1.31
CA PHE A 53 -6.11 -10.49 0.14
C PHE A 53 -7.10 -11.37 0.92
N LEU A 54 -8.01 -12.06 0.23
CA LEU A 54 -9.08 -12.86 0.81
C LEU A 54 -8.71 -14.34 0.91
N HIS A 55 -7.76 -14.83 0.12
CA HIS A 55 -7.35 -16.23 0.14
C HIS A 55 -5.84 -16.41 0.32
N CYS A 56 -5.47 -17.46 1.04
CA CYS A 56 -4.10 -17.94 1.11
C CYS A 56 -3.67 -18.50 -0.25
N ALA A 57 -2.66 -17.92 -0.86
CA ALA A 57 -2.16 -18.34 -2.17
C ALA A 57 -1.60 -19.77 -2.20
N GLY A 58 -1.18 -20.31 -1.06
CA GLY A 58 -0.64 -21.66 -0.97
C GLY A 58 -1.72 -22.74 -0.87
N SER A 59 -2.78 -22.48 -0.10
CA SER A 59 -3.82 -23.47 0.21
C SER A 59 -5.16 -23.21 -0.47
N GLY A 60 -5.41 -21.99 -0.95
CA GLY A 60 -6.73 -21.54 -1.44
C GLY A 60 -7.74 -21.23 -0.33
N GLU A 61 -7.38 -21.49 0.93
CA GLU A 61 -8.27 -21.25 2.08
C GLU A 61 -8.50 -19.76 2.32
N PRO A 62 -9.68 -19.36 2.82
CA PRO A 62 -9.95 -17.99 3.23
C PRO A 62 -8.93 -17.46 4.24
N VAL A 63 -8.72 -16.15 4.22
CA VAL A 63 -7.89 -15.45 5.20
C VAL A 63 -8.62 -15.33 6.53
N ASP A 64 -7.95 -15.80 7.59
CA ASP A 64 -8.44 -15.76 8.96
C ASP A 64 -7.83 -14.59 9.73
N CYS A 65 -8.68 -13.78 10.37
CA CYS A 65 -8.28 -12.62 11.18
C CYS A 65 -7.10 -12.85 12.14
N PRO A 66 -7.07 -13.92 12.97
CA PRO A 66 -6.01 -14.12 13.95
C PRO A 66 -4.72 -14.71 13.37
N MET A 67 -4.77 -15.23 12.14
CA MET A 67 -3.63 -15.89 11.51
C MET A 67 -2.64 -14.88 10.94
N THR A 68 -1.41 -15.34 10.68
CA THR A 68 -0.37 -14.55 10.03
C THR A 68 -0.02 -15.14 8.66
N TYR A 69 0.22 -14.24 7.73
CA TYR A 69 0.53 -14.53 6.35
C TYR A 69 1.80 -13.81 5.94
N ARG A 70 2.67 -14.52 5.23
CA ARG A 70 3.89 -13.96 4.67
C ARG A 70 3.67 -13.62 3.21
N TYR A 71 3.92 -12.37 2.86
CA TYR A 71 3.88 -11.90 1.49
C TYR A 71 5.03 -12.51 0.66
N ARG A 72 4.69 -12.98 -0.53
CA ARG A 72 5.59 -13.49 -1.54
C ARG A 72 5.31 -12.78 -2.85
N GLU A 73 6.36 -12.17 -3.41
CA GLU A 73 6.28 -11.54 -4.72
C GLU A 73 5.77 -12.53 -5.77
N GLU A 74 4.87 -12.07 -6.63
CA GLU A 74 4.17 -12.84 -7.68
C GLU A 74 3.29 -14.01 -7.21
N LYS A 75 3.35 -14.39 -5.92
CA LYS A 75 2.54 -15.48 -5.36
C LYS A 75 1.41 -14.99 -4.47
N GLY A 76 1.55 -13.84 -3.80
CA GLY A 76 0.56 -13.33 -2.85
C GLY A 76 0.86 -13.75 -1.40
N PHE A 77 -0.17 -13.93 -0.60
CA PHE A 77 -0.05 -14.17 0.85
C PHE A 77 -0.14 -15.66 1.20
N ILE A 78 0.86 -16.19 1.89
CA ILE A 78 0.90 -17.61 2.30
C ILE A 78 0.91 -17.69 3.82
N ALA A 79 0.04 -18.51 4.40
CA ALA A 79 -0.01 -18.75 5.83
C ALA A 79 1.38 -19.15 6.37
N SER A 80 1.83 -18.46 7.42
CA SER A 80 3.19 -18.62 7.94
C SER A 80 3.29 -18.15 9.38
N LEU A 81 3.98 -18.91 10.22
CA LEU A 81 4.32 -18.55 11.60
C LEU A 81 5.61 -17.72 11.72
N VAL A 82 6.39 -17.63 10.64
CA VAL A 82 7.59 -16.78 10.60
C VAL A 82 7.17 -15.32 10.75
N LYS A 83 7.85 -14.59 11.64
CA LYS A 83 7.64 -13.15 11.85
C LYS A 83 8.83 -12.36 11.29
N ASP A 84 8.58 -11.64 10.21
CA ASP A 84 9.53 -10.73 9.58
C ASP A 84 8.80 -9.52 8.93
N ASN A 85 9.53 -8.66 8.22
CA ASN A 85 8.96 -7.47 7.57
C ASN A 85 7.96 -7.80 6.44
N LEU A 86 7.91 -9.06 5.98
CA LEU A 86 6.97 -9.55 4.97
C LEU A 86 5.74 -10.21 5.62
N THR A 87 5.62 -10.18 6.94
CA THR A 87 4.52 -10.82 7.67
C THR A 87 3.40 -9.84 7.97
N PHE A 88 2.15 -10.27 7.77
CA PHE A 88 0.93 -9.49 7.94
C PHE A 88 -0.12 -10.33 8.66
N TYR A 89 -0.96 -9.71 9.50
CA TYR A 89 -2.09 -10.44 10.09
C TYR A 89 -3.23 -10.55 9.07
N GLY A 90 -4.04 -11.60 9.17
CA GLY A 90 -5.23 -11.74 8.32
C GLY A 90 -6.18 -10.56 8.47
N ARG A 91 -6.34 -10.01 9.68
CA ARG A 91 -7.11 -8.77 9.89
C ARG A 91 -6.59 -7.58 9.07
N ASP A 92 -5.27 -7.50 8.85
CA ASP A 92 -4.67 -6.43 8.04
C ASP A 92 -5.04 -6.65 6.57
N LEU A 93 -4.97 -7.90 6.08
CA LEU A 93 -5.31 -8.25 4.70
C LEU A 93 -6.79 -8.00 4.40
N LEU A 94 -7.69 -8.37 5.31
CA LEU A 94 -9.12 -8.12 5.16
C LEU A 94 -9.42 -6.60 5.14
N ALA A 95 -8.70 -5.82 5.95
CA ALA A 95 -8.80 -4.36 5.91
C ALA A 95 -8.24 -3.77 4.61
N PHE A 96 -7.18 -4.37 4.04
CA PHE A 96 -6.64 -3.98 2.74
C PHE A 96 -7.66 -4.20 1.61
N GLU A 97 -8.33 -5.35 1.60
CA GLU A 97 -9.40 -5.64 0.65
C GLU A 97 -10.55 -4.64 0.77
N ALA A 98 -10.97 -4.34 2.00
CA ALA A 98 -12.03 -3.36 2.27
C ALA A 98 -11.59 -1.90 2.04
N LEU A 99 -10.30 -1.66 1.75
CA LEU A 99 -9.68 -0.33 1.70
C LEU A 99 -9.95 0.51 2.97
N ASP A 100 -10.03 -0.15 4.13
CA ASP A 100 -10.24 0.48 5.42
C ASP A 100 -8.90 0.70 6.14
N PHE A 101 -8.54 1.97 6.32
CA PHE A 101 -7.29 2.40 6.94
C PHE A 101 -7.54 3.25 8.21
N SER A 102 -8.68 3.04 8.86
CA SER A 102 -9.06 3.72 10.10
C SER A 102 -8.16 3.35 11.30
N ASP A 103 -7.71 2.09 11.37
CA ASP A 103 -6.83 1.58 12.41
C ASP A 103 -5.34 1.88 12.14
N ASP A 104 -4.59 2.26 13.18
CA ASP A 104 -3.16 2.61 13.05
C ASP A 104 -2.26 1.42 12.70
N ALA A 105 -2.49 0.26 13.31
CA ALA A 105 -1.73 -0.94 13.00
C ALA A 105 -1.96 -1.37 11.55
N VAL A 106 -3.19 -1.26 11.06
CA VAL A 106 -3.52 -1.51 9.64
C VAL A 106 -2.77 -0.52 8.74
N ARG A 107 -2.72 0.77 9.07
CA ARG A 107 -1.94 1.76 8.30
C ARG A 107 -0.45 1.43 8.25
N GLN A 108 0.13 1.02 9.37
CA GLN A 108 1.53 0.61 9.43
C GLN A 108 1.77 -0.62 8.55
N ALA A 109 0.88 -1.60 8.58
CA ALA A 109 0.92 -2.78 7.71
C ALA A 109 0.78 -2.39 6.23
N ALA A 110 -0.23 -1.60 5.88
CA ALA A 110 -0.47 -1.09 4.53
C ALA A 110 0.77 -0.38 3.97
N LYS A 111 1.41 0.46 4.78
CA LYS A 111 2.65 1.17 4.42
C LYS A 111 3.85 0.29 4.21
N ARG A 112 3.98 -0.81 4.97
CA ARG A 112 5.02 -1.81 4.66
C ARG A 112 4.71 -2.52 3.36
N PHE A 113 3.48 -2.99 3.18
CA PHE A 113 3.06 -3.72 1.98
C PHE A 113 3.25 -2.89 0.71
N THR A 114 2.70 -1.67 0.65
CA THR A 114 2.79 -0.85 -0.56
C THR A 114 4.22 -0.46 -0.91
N ARG A 115 5.12 -0.32 0.08
CA ARG A 115 6.55 -0.10 -0.18
C ARG A 115 7.23 -1.30 -0.83
N ILE A 116 6.84 -2.51 -0.44
CA ILE A 116 7.34 -3.75 -1.06
C ILE A 116 6.74 -3.85 -2.47
N ALA A 117 5.43 -3.72 -2.58
CA ALA A 117 4.69 -3.87 -3.83
C ALA A 117 5.04 -2.85 -4.92
N LEU A 118 5.29 -1.59 -4.54
CA LEU A 118 5.68 -0.54 -5.49
C LEU A 118 7.16 -0.55 -5.82
N LYS A 119 8.00 -1.31 -5.10
CA LYS A 119 9.46 -1.31 -5.30
C LYS A 119 9.84 -1.71 -6.74
N PRO A 120 9.28 -2.77 -7.35
CA PRO A 120 9.63 -3.16 -8.73
C PRO A 120 9.36 -2.04 -9.74
N TYR A 121 8.23 -1.34 -9.60
CA TYR A 121 7.85 -0.21 -10.46
C TYR A 121 8.74 1.04 -10.27
N LEU A 122 9.35 1.18 -9.09
CA LEU A 122 10.20 2.32 -8.76
C LEU A 122 11.68 2.06 -9.08
N GLY A 123 12.10 0.83 -9.33
CA GLY A 123 13.52 0.49 -9.49
C GLY A 123 14.40 0.92 -8.30
N ASP A 124 15.70 1.06 -8.53
CA ASP A 124 16.69 1.25 -7.45
C ASP A 124 16.82 2.68 -6.92
N LYS A 125 16.31 3.67 -7.67
CA LYS A 125 16.45 5.07 -7.23
C LYS A 125 15.46 5.36 -6.09
N PRO A 126 15.90 5.96 -4.97
CA PRO A 126 14.99 6.34 -3.90
C PRO A 126 14.04 7.47 -4.37
N LEU A 127 12.88 7.57 -3.71
CA LEU A 127 11.97 8.70 -3.91
C LEU A 127 12.52 9.93 -3.18
N LYS A 128 12.93 10.97 -3.93
CA LYS A 128 13.40 12.25 -3.37
C LYS A 128 12.40 12.90 -2.40
N SER A 129 11.10 12.68 -2.61
CA SER A 129 10.07 13.19 -1.70
C SER A 129 10.22 12.69 -0.26
N ARG A 130 10.91 11.57 -0.02
CA ARG A 130 11.22 11.08 1.33
C ARG A 130 12.22 11.98 2.06
N GLU A 131 13.16 12.58 1.34
CA GLU A 131 14.17 13.48 1.93
C GLU A 131 13.51 14.75 2.48
N LEU A 132 12.45 15.25 1.84
CA LEU A 132 11.69 16.41 2.32
C LEU A 132 11.11 16.19 3.72
N PHE A 133 10.56 15.00 4.00
CA PHE A 133 10.03 14.69 5.33
C PHE A 133 11.14 14.54 6.38
N SER A 134 12.27 13.92 6.02
CA SER A 134 13.42 13.80 6.93
C SER A 134 14.05 15.15 7.27
N GLN A 135 14.11 16.07 6.30
CA GLN A 135 14.64 17.43 6.49
C GLN A 135 13.71 18.31 7.34
N HIS A 136 12.39 18.18 7.20
CA HIS A 136 11.43 18.96 7.98
C HIS A 136 11.19 18.42 9.41
N ILE A 137 11.43 17.12 9.68
CA ILE A 137 11.40 16.57 11.05
C ILE A 137 12.53 17.15 11.92
N LEU A 138 13.64 17.59 11.31
CA LEU A 138 14.75 18.25 12.02
C LEU A 138 14.48 19.73 12.36
N LEU A 139 13.52 20.37 11.69
CA LEU A 139 13.17 21.79 11.91
C LEU A 139 12.00 21.98 12.90
N LEU A 140 11.43 20.88 13.40
CA LEU A 140 10.31 20.86 14.36
C LEU A 140 10.71 20.22 15.70
N LYS A 141 12.02 20.13 16.00
CA LYS A 141 12.54 19.78 17.32
C LYS A 141 13.15 21.00 18.00
#